data_AF-A0AAW8KR59-F1
#
_entry.id   AF-A0AAW8KR59-F1
#
_cell.length_a   1.000
_cell.length_b   1.000
_cell.length_c   1.000
_cell.angle_alpha   90.00
_cell.angle_beta   90.00
_cell.angle_gamma   90.00
#
_symmetry.space_group_name_H-M   'P 1'
#
loop_
_entity.id
_entity.type
_entity.pdbx_description
1 polymer ?
#
loop_
_entity_poly.entity_id
_entity_poly.type
_entity_poly.pdbx_seq_one_letter_code
_entity_poly.pdbx_strand_id
1 'polypeptide(L)'
;MNTAGESHLDQIKPLSMPQQDAYNQILMQMLKKNVVLLHGVTSSGKTEIYIHLIRKAIEEHKQVLYLLPEIALTVQIMERL
;
A
#
# COMPACT_ATOMS: atom_id res chain seq x y z
N MET A 1 -2.38 -10.50 -28.53
CA MET A 1 -3.38 -10.29 -27.46
C MET A 1 -2.61 -10.32 -26.15
N ASN A 2 -2.35 -9.16 -25.55
CA ASN A 2 -1.52 -9.04 -24.36
C ASN A 2 -2.32 -9.51 -23.15
N THR A 3 -2.03 -10.70 -22.65
CA THR A 3 -2.45 -11.15 -21.32
C THR A 3 -1.53 -10.47 -20.31
N ALA A 4 -1.86 -9.23 -19.94
CA ALA A 4 -1.18 -8.51 -18.88
C ALA A 4 -2.11 -8.42 -17.66
N GLY A 5 -1.70 -9.05 -16.56
CA GLY A 5 -2.20 -8.77 -15.22
C GLY A 5 -3.33 -9.66 -14.73
N GLU A 6 -3.04 -10.92 -14.39
CA GLU A 6 -3.72 -11.50 -13.24
C GLU A 6 -3.26 -10.69 -12.01
N SER A 7 -4.14 -9.86 -11.44
CA SER A 7 -3.77 -9.01 -10.31
C SER A 7 -3.59 -9.87 -9.05
N HIS A 8 -2.39 -9.90 -8.49
CA HIS A 8 -2.11 -10.61 -7.23
C HIS A 8 -2.72 -9.93 -5.98
N LEU A 9 -3.53 -8.88 -6.17
CA LEU A 9 -4.31 -8.20 -5.12
C LEU A 9 -5.37 -9.11 -4.45
N ASP A 10 -5.63 -10.29 -4.99
CA ASP A 10 -6.65 -11.21 -4.48
C ASP A 10 -6.28 -11.88 -3.14
N GLN A 11 -5.05 -11.72 -2.65
CA GLN A 11 -4.61 -12.25 -1.34
C GLN A 11 -4.05 -11.17 -0.39
N ILE A 12 -4.74 -10.04 -0.27
CA ILE A 12 -4.37 -9.02 0.70
C ILE A 12 -4.62 -9.53 2.13
N LYS A 13 -3.53 -9.64 2.90
CA LYS A 13 -3.58 -10.07 4.31
C LYS A 13 -4.35 -9.06 5.16
N PRO A 14 -5.15 -9.51 6.14
CA PRO A 14 -5.82 -8.61 7.07
C PRO A 14 -4.78 -7.82 7.88
N LEU A 15 -5.09 -6.54 8.14
CA LEU A 15 -4.26 -5.71 9.01
C LEU A 15 -4.38 -6.17 10.46
N SER A 16 -3.26 -6.17 11.17
CA SER A 16 -3.27 -6.27 12.64
C SER A 16 -3.88 -5.01 13.25
N MET A 17 -4.29 -5.06 14.52
CA MET A 17 -4.92 -3.92 15.20
C MET A 17 -4.06 -2.64 15.15
N PRO A 18 -2.74 -2.66 15.44
CA PRO A 18 -1.91 -1.46 15.30
C PRO A 18 -1.81 -0.93 13.86
N GLN A 19 -1.81 -1.82 12.87
CA GLN A 19 -1.77 -1.41 11.46
C GLN A 19 -3.10 -0.82 11.01
N GLN A 20 -4.23 -1.38 11.49
CA GLN A 20 -5.56 -0.85 11.23
C GLN A 20 -5.72 0.55 11.83
N ASP A 21 -5.23 0.77 13.04
CA ASP A 21 -5.23 2.09 13.69
C ASP A 21 -4.38 3.09 12.90
N ALA A 22 -3.18 2.69 12.48
CA ALA A 22 -2.32 3.54 11.64
C ALA A 22 -2.97 3.86 10.29
N TYR A 23 -3.59 2.88 9.65
CA TYR A 23 -4.33 3.05 8.39
C TYR A 23 -5.47 4.06 8.56
N ASN A 24 -6.30 3.91 9.60
CA ASN A 24 -7.40 4.82 9.89
C ASN A 24 -6.91 6.25 10.15
N GLN A 25 -5.81 6.41 10.89
CA GLN A 25 -5.19 7.71 11.14
C GLN A 25 -4.68 8.37 9.85
N ILE A 26 -4.08 7.60 8.94
CA ILE A 26 -3.65 8.11 7.63
C ILE A 26 -4.86 8.65 6.86
N LEU A 27 -5.94 7.88 6.77
CA LEU A 27 -7.17 8.33 6.08
C LEU A 27 -7.73 9.61 6.69
N MET A 28 -7.82 9.69 8.01
CA MET A 28 -8.30 10.90 8.70
C MET A 28 -7.39 12.11 8.45
N GLN A 29 -6.07 11.92 8.39
CA GLN A 29 -5.12 13.01 8.12
C GLN A 29 -5.18 13.46 6.67
N MET A 30 -5.39 12.55 5.71
CA MET A 30 -5.55 12.87 4.29
C MET A 30 -6.76 13.76 4.00
N LEU A 31 -7.78 13.74 4.86
CA LEU A 31 -8.91 14.67 4.78
C LEU A 31 -8.50 16.13 5.08
N LYS A 32 -7.40 16.35 5.80
CA LYS A 32 -6.93 17.67 6.25
C LYS A 32 -5.66 18.14 5.55
N LYS A 33 -4.85 17.21 5.03
CA LYS A 33 -3.53 17.48 4.45
C LYS A 33 -3.29 16.58 3.23
N ASN A 34 -2.61 17.13 2.24
CA ASN A 34 -2.25 16.38 1.01
C ASN A 34 -1.12 15.36 1.22
N VAL A 35 -0.33 15.51 2.30
CA VAL A 35 0.84 14.67 2.58
C VAL A 35 0.77 14.15 4.01
N VAL A 36 0.95 12.84 4.17
CA VAL A 36 1.00 12.15 5.45
C VAL A 36 2.28 11.31 5.51
N LEU A 37 3.00 11.40 6.64
CA LEU A 37 4.19 10.59 6.91
C LEU A 37 3.80 9.37 7.75
N LEU A 38 3.98 8.17 7.20
CA LEU A 38 3.93 6.93 7.97
C LEU A 38 5.33 6.61 8.52
N HIS A 39 5.54 6.90 9.80
CA HIS A 39 6.80 6.62 10.48
C HIS A 39 6.77 5.23 11.14
N GLY A 40 7.85 4.46 10.96
CA GLY A 40 8.01 3.16 11.62
C GLY A 40 9.32 2.49 11.24
N VAL A 41 9.83 1.64 12.13
CA VAL A 41 11.05 0.85 11.89
C VAL A 41 10.83 -0.24 10.83
N THR A 42 11.90 -0.82 10.28
CA THR A 42 11.80 -2.01 9.42
C THR A 42 11.06 -3.14 10.16
N SER A 43 10.34 -3.99 9.43
CA SER A 43 9.49 -5.07 10.00
C SER A 43 8.24 -4.60 10.77
N SER A 44 7.96 -3.29 10.87
CA SER A 44 6.72 -2.79 11.47
C SER A 44 5.47 -2.99 10.60
N GLY A 45 5.62 -3.59 9.41
CA GLY A 45 4.52 -3.85 8.48
C GLY A 45 3.97 -2.64 7.74
N LYS A 46 4.82 -1.64 7.43
CA LYS A 46 4.43 -0.48 6.59
C LYS A 46 3.97 -0.91 5.18
N THR A 47 4.61 -1.94 4.63
CA THR A 47 4.30 -2.45 3.29
C THR A 47 2.84 -2.88 3.17
N GLU A 48 2.32 -3.59 4.17
CA GLU A 48 0.93 -4.02 4.22
C GLU A 48 -0.02 -2.82 4.27
N ILE A 49 0.30 -1.78 5.05
CA ILE A 49 -0.49 -0.54 5.06
C ILE A 49 -0.49 0.12 3.66
N TYR A 50 0.66 0.14 2.95
CA TYR A 50 0.71 0.66 1.58
C TYR A 50 -0.18 -0.15 0.64
N ILE A 51 -0.13 -1.48 0.68
CA ILE A 51 -0.98 -2.35 -0.16
C ILE A 51 -2.47 -2.04 0.06
N HIS A 52 -2.91 -1.88 1.31
CA HIS A 52 -4.30 -1.52 1.63
C HIS A 52 -4.67 -0.12 1.12
N LEU A 53 -3.78 0.87 1.22
CA LEU A 53 -4.01 2.22 0.66
C LEU A 53 -4.10 2.20 -0.87
N ILE A 54 -3.23 1.43 -1.52
CA ILE A 54 -3.21 1.25 -2.97
C ILE A 54 -4.52 0.59 -3.44
N ARG A 55 -4.93 -0.50 -2.78
CA ARG A 55 -6.20 -1.17 -3.03
C ARG A 55 -7.37 -0.21 -2.91
N LYS A 56 -7.46 0.56 -1.82
CA LYS A 56 -8.50 1.58 -1.63
C LYS A 56 -8.53 2.59 -2.78
N ALA A 57 -7.38 3.08 -3.22
CA ALA A 57 -7.31 4.02 -4.34
C ALA A 57 -7.80 3.39 -5.65
N ILE A 58 -7.46 2.13 -5.91
CA ILE A 58 -7.94 1.38 -7.08
C ILE A 58 -9.45 1.14 -7.02
N GLU A 59 -9.99 0.76 -5.86
CA GLU A 59 -11.43 0.59 -5.62
C GLU A 59 -12.20 1.92 -5.79
N GLU A 60 -11.53 3.06 -5.57
CA GLU A 60 -12.05 4.40 -5.86
C GLU A 60 -11.80 4.87 -7.30
N HIS A 61 -11.35 3.99 -8.19
CA HIS A 61 -11.01 4.27 -9.59
C HIS A 61 -9.93 5.37 -9.77
N LYS A 62 -9.02 5.51 -8.79
CA LYS A 62 -7.88 6.44 -8.84
C LYS A 62 -6.62 5.73 -9.35
N GLN A 63 -5.65 6.53 -9.77
CA GLN A 63 -4.32 6.05 -10.15
C GLN A 63 -3.35 6.14 -8.97
N VAL A 64 -2.39 5.21 -8.93
CA VAL A 64 -1.38 5.11 -7.87
C VAL A 64 0.01 5.17 -8.51
N LEU A 65 0.89 5.99 -7.94
CA LEU A 65 2.33 5.97 -8.22
C LEU A 65 3.06 5.47 -6.97
N TYR A 66 3.67 4.29 -7.06
CA TYR A 66 4.46 3.71 -5.97
C TYR A 66 5.95 3.79 -6.32
N LEU A 67 6.69 4.59 -5.54
CA LEU A 67 8.12 4.84 -5.76
C LEU A 67 8.94 4.07 -4.74
N LEU A 68 9.95 3.35 -5.23
CA LEU A 68 10.91 2.59 -4.43
C LEU A 68 12.32 3.07 -4.74
N PRO A 69 13.26 2.97 -3.79
CA PRO A 69 14.67 3.15 -4.09
C PRO A 69 15.16 2.07 -5.07
N GLU A 70 16.10 2.41 -5.95
CA GLU A 70 16.60 1.55 -7.04
C GLU A 70 17.07 0.15 -6.60
N ILE A 71 17.61 0.04 -5.39
CA ILE A 71 18.16 -1.22 -4.84
C ILE A 71 17.11 -2.00 -4.03
N ALA A 72 15.89 -1.47 -3.86
CA ALA A 72 14.85 -2.10 -3.08
C ALA A 72 14.14 -3.21 -3.86
N LEU A 73 14.72 -4.42 -3.83
CA LEU A 73 14.02 -5.71 -3.92
C LEU A 73 12.88 -5.73 -4.95
N THR A 74 13.25 -5.47 -6.21
CA THR A 74 12.35 -5.40 -7.36
C THR A 74 11.48 -6.65 -7.49
N VAL A 75 11.97 -7.82 -7.07
CA VAL A 75 11.24 -9.10 -7.18
C VAL A 75 10.11 -9.24 -6.17
N GLN A 76 10.35 -8.95 -4.88
CA GLN A 76 9.38 -9.23 -3.81
C GLN A 76 8.15 -8.33 -3.82
N ILE A 77 8.26 -7.13 -4.38
CA ILE A 77 7.13 -6.19 -4.47
C ILE A 77 6.35 -6.41 -5.76
N MET A 78 7.03 -6.69 -6.88
CA MET A 78 6.37 -7.02 -8.15
C MET A 78 5.50 -8.28 -8.03
N GLU A 79 5.90 -9.27 -7.24
CA GLU A 79 5.09 -10.47 -7.00
C GLU A 79 3.86 -10.24 -6.09
N ARG A 80 3.79 -9.11 -5.37
CA ARG A 80 2.74 -8.81 -4.38
C ARG A 80 1.71 -7.77 -4.84
N LEU A 81 2.01 -7.00 -5.88
CA LEU A 81 1.11 -6.00 -6.49
C LEU A 81 0.53 -6.55 -7.79
#